data_AF-R9IRY1-F1
#
_entry.id   AF-R9IRY1-F1
#
_cell.length_a   1.000
_cell.length_b   1.000
_cell.length_c   1.000
_cell.angle_alpha   90.00
_cell.angle_beta   90.00
_cell.angle_gamma   90.00
#
_symmetry.space_group_name_H-M   'P 1'
#
loop_
_entity.id
_entity.type
_entity.pdbx_description
1 polymer ?
#
loop_
_entity_poly.entity_id
_entity_poly.type
_entity_poly.pdbx_seq_one_letter_code
_entity_poly.pdbx_strand_id
1 'polypeptide(L)'
;MTDKFGVGICMEEIQKELSKENGEDIPEMLIETLLWNGIQGRIDVTAVKEECIARLYIENIRKRLVGYGYKEGLVHLYVIGGGGCLLWNYIELASKADVTYITDTCAKRV
;
A
#
# COMPACT_ATOMS: atom_id res chain seq x y z
N MET A 1 -12.89 2.95 17.67
CA MET A 1 -13.21 1.75 16.87
C MET A 1 -12.08 1.56 15.87
N THR A 2 -11.54 0.35 15.74
CA THR A 2 -10.44 0.07 14.80
C THR A 2 -11.02 -0.46 13.50
N ASP A 3 -10.58 0.09 12.37
CA ASP A 3 -10.94 -0.43 11.05
C ASP A 3 -10.31 -1.81 10.83
N LYS A 4 -11.09 -2.77 10.31
CA LYS A 4 -10.57 -4.04 9.80
C LYS A 4 -10.08 -3.88 8.36
N PHE A 5 -9.24 -2.87 8.09
CA PHE A 5 -8.69 -2.59 6.76
C PHE A 5 -7.18 -2.49 6.83
N GLY A 6 -6.51 -3.60 6.49
CA GLY A 6 -5.06 -3.74 6.55
C GLY A 6 -4.49 -4.27 5.23
N VAL A 7 -3.17 -4.38 5.18
CA VAL A 7 -2.42 -4.75 3.96
C VAL A 7 -2.83 -6.12 3.41
N GLY A 8 -3.25 -7.05 4.27
CA GLY A 8 -3.74 -8.36 3.84
C GLY A 8 -4.87 -8.30 2.82
N ILE A 9 -5.75 -7.28 2.88
CA ILE A 9 -6.82 -7.10 1.88
C ILE A 9 -6.25 -6.75 0.51
N CYS A 10 -5.21 -5.91 0.47
CA CYS A 10 -4.52 -5.58 -0.77
C CYS A 10 -3.83 -6.82 -1.36
N MET A 11 -3.18 -7.61 -0.50
CA MET A 11 -2.49 -8.83 -0.86
C MET A 11 -3.45 -9.87 -1.46
N GLU A 12 -4.57 -10.13 -0.78
CA GLU A 12 -5.60 -11.07 -1.24
C GLU A 12 -6.19 -10.67 -2.59
N GLU A 13 -6.48 -9.38 -2.80
CA GLU A 13 -7.05 -8.92 -4.07
C GLU A 13 -6.05 -9.03 -5.22
N ILE A 14 -4.76 -8.72 -4.97
CA ILE A 14 -3.69 -8.92 -5.96
C ILE A 14 -3.56 -10.40 -6.31
N GLN A 15 -3.43 -11.27 -5.30
CA GLN A 15 -3.31 -12.71 -5.49
C GLN A 15 -4.46 -13.23 -6.36
N LYS A 16 -5.70 -12.86 -6.01
CA LYS A 16 -6.91 -13.29 -6.71
C LYS A 16 -6.96 -12.82 -8.15
N GLU A 17 -6.60 -11.57 -8.45
CA GLU A 17 -6.64 -11.04 -9.82
C GLU A 17 -5.53 -11.65 -10.68
N LEU A 18 -4.33 -11.87 -10.13
CA LEU A 18 -3.23 -12.46 -10.87
C LEU A 18 -3.41 -13.97 -11.10
N SER A 19 -3.88 -14.72 -10.09
CA SER A 19 -4.15 -16.15 -10.23
C SER A 19 -5.21 -16.45 -11.29
N LYS A 20 -6.23 -15.58 -11.43
CA LYS A 20 -7.26 -15.70 -12.47
C LYS A 20 -6.70 -15.60 -13.89
N GLU A 21 -5.67 -14.78 -14.09
CA GLU A 21 -5.12 -14.50 -15.41
C GLU A 21 -4.02 -15.48 -15.82
N ASN A 22 -3.17 -15.84 -14.87
CA ASN A 22 -2.06 -16.75 -15.12
C ASN A 22 -2.50 -18.22 -15.06
N GLY A 23 -3.66 -18.51 -14.47
CA GLY A 23 -4.17 -19.87 -14.28
C GLY A 23 -3.42 -20.67 -13.20
N GLU A 24 -2.46 -20.04 -12.52
CA GLU A 24 -1.64 -20.60 -11.45
C GLU A 24 -1.44 -19.55 -10.34
N ASP A 25 -1.23 -20.01 -9.11
CA ASP A 25 -0.96 -19.11 -7.99
C ASP A 25 0.42 -18.47 -8.11
N ILE A 26 0.45 -17.14 -7.99
CA ILE A 26 1.71 -16.39 -7.97
C ILE A 26 2.32 -16.49 -6.57
N PRO A 27 3.65 -16.71 -6.45
CA PRO A 27 4.32 -16.68 -5.16
C PRO A 27 4.12 -15.35 -4.44
N GLU A 28 3.64 -15.40 -3.20
CA GLU A 28 3.39 -14.23 -2.33
C GLU A 28 4.62 -13.30 -2.24
N MET A 29 5.83 -13.86 -2.19
CA MET A 29 7.08 -13.09 -2.18
C MET A 29 7.23 -12.11 -3.36
N LEU A 30 6.70 -12.45 -4.55
CA LEU A 30 6.78 -11.57 -5.72
C LEU A 30 5.89 -10.35 -5.55
N ILE A 31 4.69 -10.55 -5.01
CA ILE A 31 3.73 -9.48 -4.73
C ILE A 31 4.25 -8.61 -3.58
N GLU A 32 4.75 -9.22 -2.50
CA GLU A 32 5.35 -8.49 -1.38
C GLU A 32 6.48 -7.58 -1.84
N THR A 33 7.36 -8.05 -2.73
CA THR A 33 8.49 -7.29 -3.24
C THR A 33 8.05 -6.01 -3.97
N LEU A 34 7.00 -6.09 -4.78
CA LEU A 34 6.44 -4.95 -5.51
C LEU A 34 5.68 -3.99 -4.59
N LEU A 35 4.95 -4.51 -3.60
CA LEU A 35 4.28 -3.69 -2.60
C LEU A 35 5.28 -2.93 -1.72
N TRP A 36 6.40 -3.57 -1.36
CA TRP A 36 7.43 -2.98 -0.51
C TRP A 36 8.30 -1.97 -1.24
N ASN A 37 8.74 -2.31 -2.45
CA ASN A 37 9.76 -1.53 -3.16
C ASN A 37 9.19 -0.64 -4.26
N GLY A 38 7.88 -0.70 -4.48
CA GLY A 38 7.26 -0.10 -5.65
C GLY A 38 7.59 -0.88 -6.93
N ILE A 39 7.17 -0.32 -8.05
CA ILE A 39 7.24 -0.96 -9.37
C ILE A 39 8.68 -1.10 -9.89
N GLN A 40 9.61 -0.30 -9.37
CA GLN A 40 11.03 -0.30 -9.78
C GLN A 40 11.25 -0.24 -11.31
N GLY A 41 10.34 0.40 -12.05
CA GLY A 41 10.42 0.51 -13.51
C GLY A 41 9.98 -0.74 -14.28
N ARG A 42 9.39 -1.75 -13.61
CA ARG A 42 8.71 -2.87 -14.27
C ARG A 42 7.49 -2.37 -15.03
N ILE A 43 7.35 -2.83 -16.27
CA ILE A 43 6.23 -2.47 -17.16
C ILE A 43 5.46 -3.69 -17.66
N ASP A 44 5.74 -4.87 -17.08
CA ASP A 44 5.01 -6.08 -17.40
C ASP A 44 3.57 -6.01 -16.87
N VAL A 45 2.68 -6.79 -17.50
CA VAL A 45 1.24 -6.76 -17.23
C VAL A 45 0.92 -7.04 -15.76
N THR A 46 1.70 -7.92 -15.13
CA THR A 46 1.57 -8.24 -13.70
C THR A 46 1.90 -7.02 -12.85
N ALA A 47 3.06 -6.39 -13.06
CA ALA A 47 3.47 -5.20 -12.32
C ALA A 47 2.48 -4.03 -12.45
N VAL A 48 1.95 -3.79 -13.66
CA VAL A 48 0.94 -2.73 -13.89
C VAL A 48 -0.37 -3.02 -13.15
N LYS A 49 -0.79 -4.29 -13.07
CA LYS A 49 -2.01 -4.68 -12.34
C LYS A 49 -1.82 -4.59 -10.83
N GLU A 50 -0.70 -5.08 -10.32
CA GLU A 50 -0.36 -4.94 -8.91
C GLU A 50 -0.34 -3.47 -8.49
N GLU A 51 0.29 -2.59 -9.28
CA GLU A 51 0.25 -1.14 -9.06
C GLU A 51 -1.19 -0.64 -9.01
N CYS A 52 -2.01 -1.00 -9.99
CA CYS A 52 -3.38 -0.52 -10.07
C CYS A 52 -4.19 -0.88 -8.81
N ILE A 53 -4.06 -2.13 -8.34
CA ILE A 53 -4.75 -2.61 -7.13
C ILE A 53 -4.18 -1.92 -5.89
N ALA A 54 -2.86 -1.80 -5.78
CA ALA A 54 -2.21 -1.10 -4.66
C ALA A 54 -2.65 0.37 -4.58
N ARG A 55 -2.73 1.07 -5.71
CA ARG A 55 -3.22 2.47 -5.76
C ARG A 55 -4.69 2.56 -5.36
N LEU A 56 -5.53 1.63 -5.81
CA LEU A 56 -6.94 1.59 -5.39
C LEU A 56 -7.09 1.35 -3.88
N TYR A 57 -6.29 0.44 -3.32
CA TYR A 57 -6.23 0.19 -1.88
C TYR A 57 -5.85 1.45 -1.10
N ILE A 58 -4.82 2.16 -1.56
CA ILE A 58 -4.31 3.38 -0.93
C ILE A 58 -5.31 4.54 -1.02
N GLU A 59 -6.02 4.68 -2.14
CA GLU A 59 -7.10 5.66 -2.26
C GLU A 59 -8.26 5.36 -1.31
N ASN A 60 -8.54 4.09 -1.01
CA ASN A 60 -9.50 3.73 0.02
C ASN A 60 -9.01 4.08 1.44
N ILE A 61 -7.72 3.94 1.74
CA ILE A 61 -7.14 4.46 2.99
C ILE A 61 -7.33 5.98 3.07
N ARG A 62 -6.97 6.71 2.00
CA ARG A 62 -7.11 8.17 1.94
C ARG A 62 -8.55 8.61 2.23
N LYS A 63 -9.54 7.98 1.59
CA LYS A 63 -10.96 8.29 1.83
C LYS A 63 -11.37 8.08 3.29
N ARG A 64 -10.88 7.02 3.94
CA ARG A 64 -11.14 6.76 5.36
C ARG A 64 -10.47 7.81 6.26
N LEU A 65 -9.21 8.15 5.99
CA LEU A 65 -8.51 9.21 6.71
C LEU A 65 -9.30 10.53 6.65
N VAL A 66 -9.75 10.94 5.46
CA VAL A 66 -10.61 12.13 5.29
C VAL A 66 -11.93 11.97 6.04
N GLY A 67 -12.56 10.79 5.98
CA GLY A 67 -13.78 10.48 6.74
C GLY A 67 -13.60 10.59 8.26
N TYR A 68 -12.39 10.30 8.77
CA TYR A 68 -12.01 10.48 10.16
C TYR A 68 -11.54 11.91 10.50
N GLY A 69 -11.58 12.83 9.54
CA GLY A 69 -11.28 14.24 9.76
C GLY A 69 -9.85 14.65 9.43
N TYR A 70 -9.06 13.78 8.78
CA TYR A 70 -7.78 14.20 8.20
C TYR A 70 -8.02 15.33 7.19
N LYS A 71 -7.36 16.46 7.42
CA LYS A 71 -7.35 17.61 6.52
C LYS A 71 -5.89 18.05 6.37
N GLU A 72 -5.43 18.04 5.14
CA GLU A 72 -4.11 18.51 4.77
C GLU A 72 -3.90 19.96 5.20
N GLY A 73 -2.71 20.30 5.72
CA GLY A 73 -2.41 21.63 6.25
C GLY A 73 -3.03 21.95 7.62
N LEU A 74 -3.89 21.08 8.15
CA LEU A 74 -4.57 21.29 9.44
C LEU A 74 -4.24 20.20 10.46
N VAL A 75 -3.95 18.98 9.99
CA VAL A 75 -3.70 17.82 10.85
C VAL A 75 -2.37 17.17 10.47
N HIS A 76 -1.53 16.93 11.47
CA HIS A 76 -0.30 16.18 11.31
C HIS A 76 -0.58 14.68 11.36
N LEU A 77 -0.21 13.95 10.31
CA LEU A 77 -0.44 12.51 10.19
C LEU A 77 0.83 11.74 10.56
N TYR A 78 0.74 10.88 11.57
CA TYR A 78 1.79 9.93 11.92
C TYR A 78 1.47 8.55 11.35
N VAL A 79 2.37 8.01 10.52
CA VAL A 79 2.24 6.69 9.90
C VAL A 79 3.24 5.74 10.56
N ILE A 80 2.75 4.60 11.07
CA ILE A 80 3.52 3.55 11.75
C ILE A 80 3.16 2.16 11.22
N GLY A 81 4.07 1.19 11.39
CA GLY A 81 3.87 -0.21 11.01
C GLY A 81 4.13 -0.51 9.53
N GLY A 82 4.12 -1.80 9.17
CA GLY A 82 4.54 -2.30 7.85
C GLY A 82 3.75 -1.76 6.66
N GLY A 83 2.45 -1.44 6.85
CA GLY A 83 1.62 -0.83 5.81
C GLY A 83 2.01 0.60 5.44
N GLY A 84 2.88 1.25 6.22
CA GLY A 84 3.41 2.57 5.89
C GLY A 84 4.23 2.59 4.59
N CYS A 85 4.87 1.47 4.21
CA CYS A 85 5.66 1.38 2.97
C CYS A 85 4.77 1.55 1.73
N LEU A 86 3.55 1.00 1.76
CA LEU A 86 2.59 1.15 0.67
C LEU A 86 2.12 2.59 0.52
N LEU A 87 1.83 3.25 1.65
CA LEU A 87 1.52 4.67 1.65
C LEU A 87 2.68 5.45 1.05
N TRP A 88 3.91 5.22 1.51
CA TRP A 88 5.10 5.91 0.99
C TRP A 88 5.25 5.80 -0.54
N ASN A 89 5.08 4.59 -1.10
CA ASN A 89 5.34 4.34 -2.51
C ASN A 89 4.22 4.82 -3.45
N TYR A 90 2.97 4.77 -3.00
CA TYR A 90 1.81 4.93 -3.88
C TYR A 90 0.95 6.15 -3.57
N ILE A 91 1.31 6.94 -2.55
CA ILE A 91 0.58 8.15 -2.17
C ILE A 91 1.43 9.42 -2.31
N GLU A 92 0.86 10.44 -2.92
CA GLU A 92 1.47 11.77 -2.97
C GLU A 92 1.40 12.50 -1.61
N LEU A 93 0.82 11.89 -0.56
CA LEU A 93 0.95 12.40 0.81
C LEU A 93 2.36 12.19 1.39
N ALA A 94 3.15 11.26 0.83
CA ALA A 94 4.49 10.97 1.34
C ALA A 94 5.45 12.16 1.24
N SER A 95 5.23 13.04 0.26
CA SER A 95 6.03 14.24 0.02
C SER A 95 5.52 15.47 0.78
N LYS A 96 4.50 15.35 1.63
CA LYS A 96 3.88 16.49 2.33
C LYS A 96 4.50 16.70 3.70
N ALA A 97 4.75 17.97 4.04
CA ALA A 97 5.42 18.37 5.28
C ALA A 97 4.69 17.93 6.56
N ASP A 98 3.36 17.79 6.51
CA ASP A 98 2.52 17.44 7.65
C ASP A 98 2.33 15.93 7.83
N VAL A 99 3.17 15.11 7.19
CA VAL A 99 3.12 13.65 7.31
C VAL A 99 4.48 13.15 7.80
N THR A 100 4.48 12.38 8.88
CA THR A 100 5.69 11.75 9.42
C THR A 100 5.56 10.25 9.41
N TYR A 101 6.47 9.60 8.68
CA TYR A 101 6.62 8.15 8.68
C TYR A 101 7.61 7.75 9.75
N ILE A 102 7.13 7.02 10.76
CA ILE A 102 7.96 6.49 11.83
C ILE A 102 8.31 5.06 11.44
N THR A 103 9.48 4.90 10.82
CA THR A 103 9.98 3.63 10.26
C THR A 103 10.64 2.73 11.31
N ASP A 104 10.75 3.16 12.56
CA ASP A 104 11.45 2.46 13.64
C ASP A 104 10.69 1.23 14.18
N THR A 105 9.58 0.86 13.53
CA THR A 105 8.74 -0.30 13.89
C THR A 105 8.78 -1.40 12.84
N CYS A 106 9.76 -1.39 11.93
CA CYS A 106 9.90 -2.39 10.89
C CYS A 106 9.83 -3.82 11.48
N ALA A 107 8.76 -4.54 11.12
CA ALA A 107 8.83 -5.98 10.96
C ALA A 107 10.07 -6.28 10.11
N LYS A 108 10.95 -7.15 10.62
CA LYS A 108 12.31 -7.37 10.11
C LYS A 108 12.38 -7.41 8.58
N ARG A 109 13.25 -6.58 7.99
CA ARG A 109 13.92 -6.88 6.73
C ARG A 109 14.59 -8.24 6.91
N VAL A 110 14.12 -9.26 6.18
CA VAL A 110 14.87 -10.52 6.01
C VAL A 110 15.65 -10.40 4.72
#